data_AF-B8KP82-F1
#
_entry.id   AF-B8KP82-F1
#
_cell.length_a   1.000
_cell.length_b   1.000
_cell.length_c   1.000
_cell.angle_alpha   90.00
_cell.angle_beta   90.00
_cell.angle_gamma   90.00
#
_symmetry.space_group_name_H-M   'P 1'
#
loop_
_entity.id
_entity.type
_entity.pdbx_description
1 polymer ?
#
loop_
_entity_poly.entity_id
_entity_poly.type
_entity_poly.pdbx_seq_one_letter_code
_entity_poly.pdbx_strand_id
1 'polypeptide(L)'
;MNQPLAMPAKLALGISTLFGLLYLSFGLVWLAAPETIAAALGASLLQGTGLATQLGDSASFFLCAGTFMLYGVVRRHADYLMAGAVLIGLVAPARLVAWQFHGAALTMEPIVVEILTFLVVFWAARCVRNA
;
A
#
# COMPACT_ATOMS: atom_id res chain seq x y z
N MET A 1 13.29 -27.56 -11.47
CA MET A 1 13.16 -27.59 -9.99
C MET A 1 13.51 -26.20 -9.49
N ASN A 2 12.54 -25.44 -8.97
CA ASN A 2 12.82 -24.11 -8.44
C ASN A 2 13.61 -24.26 -7.14
N GLN A 3 14.83 -23.73 -7.12
CA GLN A 3 15.66 -23.67 -5.92
C GLN A 3 14.89 -23.00 -4.77
N PRO A 4 15.02 -23.48 -3.52
CA PRO A 4 14.38 -22.84 -2.39
C PRO A 4 14.98 -21.45 -2.15
N LEU A 5 14.13 -20.43 -1.96
CA LEU A 5 14.60 -19.06 -1.67
C LEU A 5 15.45 -19.01 -0.39
N ALA A 6 16.48 -18.15 -0.42
CA ALA A 6 17.29 -17.83 0.76
C ALA A 6 16.45 -17.21 1.89
N MET A 7 16.91 -17.33 3.13
CA MET A 7 16.21 -16.82 4.33
C MET A 7 15.83 -15.32 4.24
N PRO A 8 16.71 -14.40 3.76
CA PRO A 8 16.35 -12.99 3.62
C PRO A 8 15.18 -12.77 2.66
N ALA A 9 15.10 -13.53 1.58
CA ALA A 9 14.01 -13.43 0.63
C ALA A 9 12.68 -13.94 1.19
N LYS A 10 12.72 -14.99 2.03
CA LYS A 10 11.53 -15.47 2.76
C LYS A 10 11.02 -14.42 3.74
N LEU A 11 11.92 -13.75 4.46
CA LEU A 11 11.57 -12.65 5.37
C LEU A 11 10.93 -11.48 4.60
N ALA A 12 11.53 -11.04 3.51
CA ALA A 12 11.01 -9.94 2.68
C ALA A 12 9.60 -10.25 2.16
N LEU A 13 9.36 -11.47 1.67
CA LEU A 13 8.04 -11.92 1.21
C LEU A 13 7.03 -12.06 2.37
N GLY A 14 7.48 -12.53 3.54
CA GLY A 14 6.64 -12.60 4.74
C GLY A 14 6.15 -11.22 5.16
N ILE A 15 7.04 -10.23 5.24
CA ILE A 15 6.67 -8.85 5.59
C ILE A 15 5.80 -8.23 4.48
N SER A 16 6.11 -8.49 3.20
CA SER A 16 5.27 -8.04 2.08
C SER A 16 3.85 -8.61 2.14
N THR A 17 3.69 -9.83 2.67
CA THR A 17 2.37 -10.44 2.90
C THR A 17 1.60 -9.68 3.96
N LEU A 18 2.25 -9.29 5.06
CA LEU A 18 1.62 -8.50 6.12
C LEU A 18 1.17 -7.14 5.61
N PHE A 19 2.00 -6.44 4.82
CA PHE A 19 1.59 -5.21 4.16
C PHE A 19 0.42 -5.43 3.19
N GLY A 20 0.48 -6.47 2.36
CA GLY A 20 -0.60 -6.80 1.44
C GLY A 20 -1.94 -7.02 2.15
N LEU A 21 -1.95 -7.77 3.25
CA LEU A 21 -3.15 -7.98 4.08
C LEU A 21 -3.62 -6.69 4.76
N LEU A 22 -2.69 -5.87 5.27
CA LEU A 22 -3.01 -4.58 5.87
C LEU A 22 -3.73 -3.67 4.87
N TYR A 23 -3.16 -3.45 3.69
CA TYR A 23 -3.79 -2.59 2.68
C TYR A 23 -5.08 -3.17 2.13
N LEU A 24 -5.15 -4.49 1.91
CA LEU A 24 -6.41 -5.11 1.54
C LEU A 24 -7.50 -4.86 2.58
N SER A 25 -7.16 -4.94 3.88
CA SER A 25 -8.10 -4.64 4.96
C SER A 25 -8.49 -3.17 4.99
N PHE A 26 -7.57 -2.23 4.78
CA PHE A 26 -7.89 -0.80 4.67
C PHE A 26 -8.92 -0.53 3.58
N GLY A 27 -8.76 -1.14 2.41
CA GLY A 27 -9.71 -1.01 1.31
C GLY A 27 -11.10 -1.54 1.66
N LEU A 28 -11.19 -2.67 2.36
CA LEU A 28 -12.46 -3.22 2.85
C LEU A 28 -13.10 -2.34 3.94
N VAL A 29 -12.30 -1.80 4.86
CA VAL A 29 -12.79 -0.93 5.94
C VAL A 29 -13.27 0.41 5.39
N TRP A 30 -12.68 0.94 4.32
CA TRP A 30 -13.24 2.11 3.61
C TRP A 30 -14.67 1.90 3.14
N LEU A 31 -15.04 0.67 2.76
CA LEU A 31 -16.40 0.34 2.33
C LEU A 31 -17.34 0.04 3.51
N ALA A 32 -16.82 -0.57 4.58
CA ALA A 32 -17.64 -1.06 5.69
C ALA A 32 -17.77 -0.10 6.88
N ALA A 33 -16.72 0.69 7.18
CA ALA A 33 -16.63 1.60 8.32
C ALA A 33 -15.73 2.81 7.98
N PRO A 34 -16.16 3.67 7.03
CA PRO A 34 -15.34 4.76 6.49
C PRO A 34 -14.88 5.77 7.56
N GLU A 35 -15.69 6.04 8.58
CA GLU A 35 -15.34 6.93 9.69
C GLU A 35 -14.10 6.44 10.44
N THR A 36 -14.00 5.12 10.63
CA THR A 36 -12.91 4.49 11.39
C THR A 36 -11.59 4.61 10.64
N ILE A 37 -11.58 4.24 9.35
CA ILE A 37 -10.35 4.27 8.57
C ILE A 37 -9.92 5.69 8.20
N ALA A 38 -10.88 6.60 7.95
CA ALA A 38 -10.55 8.01 7.74
C ALA A 38 -9.82 8.59 8.96
N ALA A 39 -10.37 8.38 10.17
CA ALA A 39 -9.74 8.83 11.41
C ALA A 39 -8.36 8.20 11.63
N ALA A 40 -8.21 6.89 11.39
CA ALA A 40 -6.93 6.19 11.52
C ALA A 40 -5.86 6.71 10.54
N LEU A 41 -6.26 7.23 9.38
CA LEU A 41 -5.38 7.84 8.38
C LEU A 41 -5.23 9.36 8.57
N GLY A 42 -5.79 9.94 9.64
CA GLY A 42 -5.74 11.37 9.92
C GLY A 42 -6.58 12.22 8.96
N ALA A 43 -7.54 11.62 8.27
CA ALA A 43 -8.47 12.29 7.36
C ALA A 43 -9.83 12.53 8.02
N SER A 44 -10.50 13.60 7.61
CA SER A 44 -11.93 13.77 7.85
C SER A 44 -12.73 13.09 6.75
N LEU A 45 -13.93 12.65 7.10
CA LEU A 45 -14.86 12.11 6.12
C LEU A 45 -15.54 13.25 5.36
N LEU A 46 -15.49 13.19 4.03
CA LEU A 46 -16.15 14.17 3.16
C LEU A 46 -17.67 13.96 3.16
N GLN A 47 -18.40 14.85 2.49
CA GLN A 47 -19.87 14.82 2.43
C GLN A 47 -20.37 14.83 0.99
N GLY A 48 -21.60 14.33 0.79
CA GLY A 48 -22.26 14.31 -0.52
C GLY A 48 -21.43 13.59 -1.59
N THR A 49 -21.19 14.25 -2.72
CA THR A 49 -20.38 13.68 -3.82
C THR A 49 -18.92 13.46 -3.42
N GLY A 50 -18.37 14.30 -2.54
CA GLY A 50 -17.01 14.12 -2.02
C GLY A 50 -16.85 12.83 -1.23
N LEU A 51 -17.88 12.42 -0.48
CA LEU A 51 -17.89 11.14 0.22
C LEU A 51 -17.82 9.97 -0.78
N ALA A 52 -18.64 10.00 -1.82
CA ALA A 52 -18.67 8.95 -2.84
C ALA A 52 -17.30 8.81 -3.54
N THR A 53 -16.68 9.92 -3.92
CA THR A 53 -15.33 9.94 -4.49
C THR A 53 -14.29 9.41 -3.51
N GLN A 54 -14.30 9.88 -2.26
CA GLN A 54 -13.33 9.47 -1.24
C GLN A 54 -13.38 7.96 -0.98
N LEU A 55 -14.57 7.38 -0.83
CA LEU A 55 -14.75 5.94 -0.61
C LEU A 55 -14.33 5.14 -1.84
N GLY A 56 -14.80 5.53 -3.03
CA GLY A 56 -14.48 4.83 -4.27
C GLY A 56 -12.99 4.80 -4.56
N ASP A 57 -12.35 5.97 -4.52
CA ASP A 57 -10.92 6.13 -4.81
C ASP A 57 -10.06 5.42 -3.76
N SER A 58 -10.35 5.62 -2.47
CA SER A 58 -9.54 5.04 -1.39
C SER A 58 -9.71 3.52 -1.32
N ALA A 59 -10.93 3.00 -1.43
CA ALA A 59 -11.17 1.56 -1.42
C ALA A 59 -10.49 0.89 -2.62
N SER A 60 -10.72 1.42 -3.84
CA SER A 60 -10.10 0.89 -5.06
C SER A 60 -8.57 0.88 -4.95
N PHE A 61 -7.99 1.99 -4.51
CA PHE A 61 -6.54 2.13 -4.34
C PHE A 61 -5.96 1.06 -3.40
N PHE A 62 -6.50 0.95 -2.18
CA PHE A 62 -5.97 0.02 -1.17
C PHE A 62 -6.26 -1.45 -1.50
N LEU A 63 -7.44 -1.77 -2.03
CA LEU A 63 -7.76 -3.11 -2.50
C LEU A 63 -6.81 -3.53 -3.63
N CYS A 64 -6.54 -2.64 -4.58
CA CYS A 64 -5.64 -2.90 -5.71
C CYS A 64 -4.20 -3.10 -5.22
N ALA A 65 -3.68 -2.19 -4.39
CA ALA A 65 -2.34 -2.28 -3.84
C ALA A 65 -2.13 -3.59 -3.05
N GLY A 66 -3.04 -3.89 -2.11
CA GLY A 66 -2.97 -5.11 -1.31
C GLY A 66 -3.08 -6.38 -2.16
N THR A 67 -4.01 -6.41 -3.14
CA THR A 67 -4.20 -7.56 -4.03
C THR A 67 -2.96 -7.82 -4.88
N PHE A 68 -2.34 -6.79 -5.47
CA PHE A 68 -1.13 -6.97 -6.27
C PHE A 68 0.07 -7.44 -5.43
N MET A 69 0.23 -6.92 -4.21
CA MET A 69 1.26 -7.43 -3.29
C MET A 69 1.05 -8.90 -2.97
N LEU A 70 -0.16 -9.30 -2.56
CA LEU A 70 -0.46 -10.68 -2.19
C LEU A 70 -0.34 -11.64 -3.39
N TYR A 71 -0.88 -11.24 -4.54
CA TYR A 71 -0.76 -12.01 -5.77
C TYR A 71 0.71 -12.17 -6.19
N GLY A 72 1.50 -11.10 -6.10
CA GLY A 72 2.93 -11.11 -6.35
C GLY A 72 3.71 -12.04 -5.41
N VAL A 73 3.35 -12.10 -4.13
CA VAL A 73 3.93 -13.07 -3.18
C VAL A 73 3.56 -14.50 -3.57
N VAL A 74 2.27 -14.80 -3.74
CA VAL A 74 1.76 -16.15 -4.01
C VAL A 74 2.32 -16.71 -5.32
N ARG A 75 2.38 -15.87 -6.37
CA ARG A 75 2.92 -16.25 -7.67
C ARG A 75 4.43 -16.13 -7.77
N ARG A 76 5.09 -15.56 -6.76
CA ARG A 76 6.50 -15.15 -6.82
C ARG A 76 6.78 -14.39 -8.12
N HIS A 77 6.06 -13.29 -8.32
CA HIS A 77 6.14 -12.51 -9.55
C HIS A 77 6.47 -11.05 -9.22
N ALA A 78 7.70 -10.64 -9.57
CA ALA A 78 8.27 -9.35 -9.19
C ALA A 78 7.44 -8.16 -9.69
N ASP A 79 6.85 -8.25 -10.88
CA ASP A 79 6.10 -7.13 -11.47
C ASP A 79 4.81 -6.83 -10.69
N TYR A 80 4.14 -7.84 -10.15
CA TYR A 80 2.94 -7.64 -9.32
C TYR A 80 3.29 -7.09 -7.93
N LEU A 81 4.40 -7.56 -7.34
CA LEU A 81 4.94 -6.96 -6.11
C LEU A 81 5.23 -5.47 -6.35
N MET A 82 5.91 -5.14 -7.46
CA MET A 82 6.22 -3.76 -7.81
C MET A 82 4.98 -2.92 -8.11
N ALA A 83 3.95 -3.47 -8.77
CA ALA A 83 2.70 -2.76 -9.02
C ALA A 83 2.05 -2.31 -7.70
N GLY A 84 1.96 -3.20 -6.72
CA GLY A 84 1.46 -2.84 -5.38
C GLY A 84 2.38 -1.86 -4.65
N ALA A 85 3.70 -2.08 -4.69
CA ALA A 85 4.68 -1.21 -4.03
C ALA A 85 4.60 0.23 -4.56
N VAL A 86 4.55 0.41 -5.87
CA VAL A 86 4.53 1.74 -6.51
C VAL A 86 3.25 2.48 -6.16
N LEU A 87 2.09 1.81 -6.10
CA LEU A 87 0.85 2.45 -5.67
C LEU A 87 1.01 3.10 -4.29
N ILE A 88 1.50 2.34 -3.30
CA ILE A 88 1.74 2.87 -1.94
C ILE A 88 2.87 3.91 -1.93
N GLY A 89 3.98 3.63 -2.61
CA GLY A 89 5.15 4.50 -2.62
C GLY A 89 4.90 5.88 -3.25
N LEU A 90 3.93 5.99 -4.18
CA LEU A 90 3.54 7.26 -4.79
C LEU A 90 2.69 8.15 -3.88
N VAL A 91 2.13 7.61 -2.79
CA VAL A 91 1.34 8.41 -1.85
C VAL A 91 2.22 9.44 -1.15
N ALA A 92 3.43 9.06 -0.74
CA ALA A 92 4.36 9.96 -0.05
C ALA A 92 4.70 11.22 -0.87
N PRO A 93 5.17 11.14 -2.14
CA PRO A 93 5.41 12.34 -2.95
C PRO A 93 4.12 13.12 -3.23
N ALA A 94 2.98 12.45 -3.42
CA ALA A 94 1.70 13.15 -3.59
C ALA A 94 1.29 13.96 -2.35
N ARG A 95 1.51 13.41 -1.14
CA ARG A 95 1.29 14.12 0.13
C ARG A 95 2.24 15.31 0.28
N LEU A 96 3.51 15.16 -0.11
CA LEU A 96 4.47 16.26 -0.07
C LEU A 96 4.05 17.39 -1.02
N VAL A 97 3.56 17.07 -2.22
CA VAL A 97 3.00 18.06 -3.15
C VAL A 97 1.75 18.73 -2.55
N ALA A 98 0.84 17.97 -1.96
CA ALA A 98 -0.37 18.50 -1.31
C ALA A 98 -0.03 19.46 -0.15
N TRP A 99 0.94 19.08 0.70
CA TRP A 99 1.42 19.92 1.79
C TRP A 99 2.08 21.20 1.27
N GLN A 100 2.98 21.07 0.29
CA GLN A 100 3.80 22.18 -0.21
C GLN A 100 3.00 23.19 -1.05
N PHE A 101 2.01 22.73 -1.82
CA PHE A 101 1.35 23.56 -2.85
C PHE A 101 -0.16 23.74 -2.65
N HIS A 102 -0.81 22.94 -1.80
CA HIS A 102 -2.27 22.96 -1.63
C HIS A 102 -2.73 23.20 -0.18
N GLY A 103 -1.81 23.55 0.73
CA GLY A 103 -2.14 23.87 2.12
C GLY A 103 -2.59 22.68 2.97
N ALA A 104 -2.26 21.45 2.54
CA ALA A 104 -2.55 20.24 3.32
C ALA A 104 -1.64 20.15 4.56
N ALA A 105 -2.06 19.37 5.57
CA ALA A 105 -1.21 19.08 6.72
C ALA A 105 -0.08 18.08 6.34
N LEU A 106 1.11 18.28 6.91
CA LEU A 106 2.20 17.33 6.76
C LEU A 106 1.90 16.07 7.59
N THR A 107 1.81 14.92 6.92
CA THR A 107 1.43 13.63 7.54
C THR A 107 2.64 12.70 7.61
N MET A 108 3.58 13.00 8.52
CA MET A 108 4.86 12.30 8.62
C MET A 108 4.73 10.80 8.91
N GLU A 109 3.83 10.42 9.82
CA GLU A 109 3.61 9.02 10.18
C GLU A 109 3.20 8.15 8.96
N PRO A 110 2.15 8.51 8.19
CA PRO A 110 1.85 7.82 6.93
C PRO A 110 3.00 7.80 5.93
N ILE A 111 3.70 8.93 5.73
CA ILE A 111 4.82 9.02 4.77
C ILE A 111 5.91 8.00 5.08
N VAL A 112 6.27 7.84 6.36
CA VAL A 112 7.28 6.85 6.77
C VAL A 112 6.82 5.43 6.46
N VAL A 113 5.56 5.10 6.78
CA VAL A 113 4.99 3.76 6.51
C VAL A 113 4.93 3.47 5.00
N GLU A 114 4.58 4.46 4.19
CA GLU A 114 4.52 4.36 2.73
C GLU A 114 5.90 4.06 2.12
N ILE A 115 6.94 4.78 2.56
CA ILE A 115 8.32 4.57 2.13
C ILE A 115 8.83 3.19 2.58
N LEU A 116 8.57 2.81 3.84
CA LEU A 116 8.98 1.51 4.36
C LEU A 116 8.33 0.35 3.59
N THR A 117 7.03 0.47 3.31
CA THR A 117 6.31 -0.50 2.48
C THR A 117 6.96 -0.63 1.12
N PHE A 118 7.19 0.49 0.44
CA PHE A 118 7.81 0.49 -0.89
C PHE A 118 9.17 -0.23 -0.86
N LEU A 119 10.05 0.14 0.08
CA LEU A 119 11.40 -0.43 0.16
C LEU A 119 11.39 -1.94 0.45
N VAL A 120 10.52 -2.39 1.36
CA VAL A 120 10.41 -3.82 1.70
C VAL A 120 9.88 -4.63 0.52
N VAL A 121 8.80 -4.16 -0.11
CA VAL A 121 8.18 -4.89 -1.23
C VAL A 121 9.08 -4.83 -2.47
N PHE A 122 9.78 -3.71 -2.70
CA PHE A 122 10.81 -3.60 -3.73
C PHE A 122 11.93 -4.62 -3.51
N TRP A 123 12.42 -4.76 -2.28
CA TRP A 123 13.43 -5.76 -1.95
C TRP A 123 12.91 -7.19 -2.19
N ALA A 124 11.69 -7.49 -1.77
CA ALA A 124 11.03 -8.77 -2.05
C ALA A 124 10.94 -9.04 -3.56
N ALA A 125 10.58 -8.04 -4.36
CA ALA A 125 10.54 -8.14 -5.82
C ALA A 125 11.92 -8.42 -6.44
N ARG A 126 12.98 -7.81 -5.91
CA ARG A 126 14.37 -8.10 -6.35
C ARG A 126 14.79 -9.52 -6.01
N CYS A 127 14.47 -10.00 -4.82
CA CYS A 127 14.74 -11.38 -4.43
C CYS A 127 14.01 -12.38 -5.33
N VAL A 128 12.75 -12.10 -5.67
CA VAL A 128 11.96 -12.93 -6.57
C VAL A 128 12.50 -12.93 -8.00
N ARG A 129 12.94 -11.76 -8.52
CA ARG A 129 13.46 -11.66 -9.89
C ARG A 129 14.81 -12.37 -10.08
N ASN A 130 15.60 -12.45 -9.02
CA ASN A 130 16.96 -12.99 -9.06
C ASN A 130 17.04 -14.46 -8.60
N ALA A 131 15.91 -15.10 -8.30
CA ALA A 131 15.81 -16.49 -7.83
C ALA A 131 15.45 -17.45 -8.98
#